data_AF-A0A2M6WGK4-F1
#
_entry.id   AF-A0A2M6WGK4-F1
#
_cell.length_a   1.000
_cell.length_b   1.000
_cell.length_c   1.000
_cell.angle_alpha   90.00
_cell.angle_beta   90.00
_cell.angle_gamma   90.00
#
_symmetry.space_group_name_H-M   'P 1'
#
loop_
_entity.id
_entity.type
_entity.pdbx_description
1 polymer ?
#
loop_
_entity_poly.entity_id
_entity_poly.type
_entity_poly.pdbx_seq_one_letter_code
_entity_poly.pdbx_strand_id
1 'polypeptide(L)'
;MNFICYSFWPMVKVRLIYWWWIVKYRGEKNIPKELLFGKMAESMSSLVENLEAARKAMSPDADQEETKTLIDIMRKADSLKEEVEEVKRDSLRSRTSE
;
A
#
# COMPACT_ATOMS: atom_id res chain seq x y z
N MET A 1 -18.01 18.45 9.89
CA MET A 1 -17.61 17.48 10.94
C MET A 1 -17.17 16.09 10.40
N ASN A 2 -17.13 15.86 9.07
CA ASN A 2 -16.77 14.55 8.50
C ASN A 2 -15.32 14.45 7.98
N PHE A 3 -14.66 15.57 7.67
CA PHE A 3 -13.30 15.56 7.09
C PHE A 3 -12.23 15.05 8.06
N ILE A 4 -12.34 15.40 9.35
CA ILE A 4 -11.39 14.95 10.38
C ILE A 4 -11.46 13.43 10.55
N CYS A 5 -12.66 12.84 10.59
CA CYS A 5 -12.80 11.39 10.69
C CYS A 5 -12.26 10.66 9.45
N TYR A 6 -12.46 11.20 8.24
CA TYR A 6 -12.00 10.52 7.02
C TYR A 6 -10.51 10.69 6.74
N SER A 7 -9.91 11.82 7.10
CA SER A 7 -8.49 12.09 6.80
C SER A 7 -7.55 11.76 7.96
N PHE A 8 -7.96 12.00 9.21
CA PHE A 8 -7.09 11.86 10.37
C PHE A 8 -7.13 10.44 10.97
N TRP A 9 -8.33 9.84 11.04
CA TRP A 9 -8.51 8.52 11.64
C TRP A 9 -7.69 7.40 10.98
N PRO A 10 -7.55 7.35 9.63
CA PRO A 10 -6.69 6.36 8.99
C PRO A 10 -5.23 6.50 9.41
N MET A 11 -4.73 7.73 9.53
CA MET A 11 -3.35 7.99 9.94
C MET A 11 -3.10 7.55 11.39
N VAL A 12 -4.04 7.84 12.29
CA VAL A 12 -3.98 7.39 13.68
C VAL A 12 -4.02 5.86 13.75
N LYS A 13 -4.92 5.22 12.99
CA LYS A 13 -5.05 3.76 12.95
C LYS A 13 -3.77 3.09 12.48
N VAL A 14 -3.14 3.58 11.41
CA VAL A 14 -1.86 3.06 10.90
C VAL A 14 -0.76 3.18 11.95
N ARG A 15 -0.66 4.33 12.62
CA ARG A 15 0.31 4.52 13.70
C ARG A 15 0.09 3.59 14.88
N LEU A 16 -1.16 3.39 15.31
CA LEU A 16 -1.50 2.49 16.42
C LEU A 16 -1.17 1.03 16.09
N ILE A 17 -1.43 0.57 14.87
CA ILE A 17 -1.08 -0.79 14.43
C ILE A 17 0.44 -0.98 14.47
N TYR A 18 1.19 -0.03 13.93
CA TYR A 18 2.65 -0.09 13.94
C TYR A 18 3.22 -0.05 15.36
N TRP A 19 2.68 0.79 16.24
CA TRP A 19 3.08 0.85 17.64
C TRP A 19 2.76 -0.46 18.38
N TRP A 20 1.62 -1.07 18.09
CA TRP A 20 1.26 -2.39 18.60
C TRP A 20 2.26 -3.46 18.16
N TRP A 21 2.76 -3.42 16.91
CA TRP A 21 3.82 -4.32 16.47
C TRP A 21 5.14 -4.10 17.22
N ILE A 22 5.54 -2.84 17.46
CA ILE A 22 6.74 -2.55 18.26
C ILE A 22 6.62 -3.18 19.66
N VAL A 23 5.48 -3.02 20.32
CA VAL A 23 5.24 -3.61 21.65
C VAL A 23 5.24 -5.13 21.58
N LYS A 24 4.52 -5.72 20.60
CA LYS A 24 4.40 -7.18 20.44
C LYS A 24 5.74 -7.86 20.16
N TYR A 25 6.55 -7.29 19.28
CA TYR A 25 7.84 -7.85 18.87
C TYR A 25 9.02 -7.32 19.69
N ARG A 26 8.76 -6.51 20.72
CA ARG A 26 9.76 -5.95 21.65
C ARG A 26 10.85 -5.15 20.93
N GLY A 27 10.46 -4.33 19.98
CA GLY A 27 11.36 -3.47 19.22
C GLY A 27 11.07 -3.49 17.73
N GLU A 28 11.33 -2.36 17.08
CA GLU A 28 11.10 -2.16 15.65
C GLU A 28 11.87 -3.15 14.78
N LYS A 29 13.13 -3.44 15.13
CA LYS A 29 14.00 -4.35 14.38
C LYS A 29 13.56 -5.82 14.43
N ASN A 30 12.71 -6.18 15.39
CA ASN A 30 12.22 -7.54 15.58
C ASN A 30 10.89 -7.81 14.87
N ILE A 31 10.29 -6.78 14.24
CA ILE A 31 9.06 -6.95 13.48
C ILE A 31 9.37 -7.87 12.29
N PRO A 32 8.63 -9.00 12.13
CA PRO A 32 8.86 -9.93 11.03
C PRO A 32 8.72 -9.20 9.69
N LYS A 33 9.74 -9.32 8.85
CA LYS A 33 9.74 -8.71 7.50
C LYS A 33 8.55 -9.24 6.69
N GLU A 34 8.21 -10.52 6.85
CA GLU A 34 7.06 -11.15 6.18
C GLU A 34 5.74 -10.45 6.51
N LEU A 35 5.60 -9.98 7.75
CA LEU A 35 4.41 -9.27 8.21
C LEU A 35 4.36 -7.84 7.65
N LEU A 36 5.50 -7.15 7.58
CA LEU A 36 5.59 -5.85 6.92
C LEU A 36 5.28 -5.95 5.41
N PHE A 37 5.92 -6.88 4.71
CA PHE A 37 5.68 -7.13 3.29
C PHE A 37 4.27 -7.62 3.01
N GLY A 38 3.72 -8.49 3.86
CA GLY A 38 2.33 -8.93 3.76
C GLY A 38 1.35 -7.76 3.84
N LYS A 39 1.57 -6.82 4.78
CA LYS A 39 0.70 -5.65 4.92
C LYS A 39 0.87 -4.64 3.79
N MET A 40 2.09 -4.50 3.25
CA MET A 40 2.34 -3.70 2.06
C MET A 40 1.62 -4.28 0.84
N ALA A 41 1.69 -5.59 0.62
CA ALA A 41 1.00 -6.26 -0.48
C ALA A 41 -0.53 -6.09 -0.40
N GLU A 42 -1.10 -6.25 0.79
CA GLU A 42 -2.54 -6.00 1.02
C GLU A 42 -2.92 -4.55 0.68
N SER A 43 -2.10 -3.58 1.11
CA SER A 43 -2.34 -2.16 0.84
C SER A 43 -2.25 -1.83 -0.65
N MET A 44 -1.31 -2.45 -1.37
CA MET A 44 -1.17 -2.28 -2.82
C MET A 44 -2.33 -2.91 -3.59
N SER A 45 -2.81 -4.09 -3.19
CA SER A 45 -4.02 -4.67 -3.79
C SER A 45 -5.22 -3.75 -3.62
N SER A 46 -5.44 -3.22 -2.42
CA SER A 46 -6.53 -2.24 -2.20
C SER A 46 -6.34 -0.95 -3.00
N LEU A 47 -5.11 -0.48 -3.21
CA LEU A 47 -4.85 0.68 -4.06
C LEU A 47 -5.26 0.41 -5.52
N VAL A 48 -4.89 -0.75 -6.07
CA VAL A 48 -5.27 -1.14 -7.45
C VAL A 48 -6.79 -1.23 -7.59
N GLU A 49 -7.46 -1.90 -6.65
CA GLU A 49 -8.93 -2.00 -6.64
C GLU A 49 -9.60 -0.62 -6.59
N ASN A 50 -9.08 0.29 -5.77
CA ASN A 50 -9.60 1.66 -5.67
C ASN A 50 -9.39 2.44 -6.97
N LEU A 51 -8.25 2.27 -7.65
CA LEU A 51 -7.98 2.92 -8.92
C LEU A 51 -8.88 2.37 -10.04
N GLU A 52 -9.14 1.06 -10.05
CA GLU A 52 -10.12 0.47 -10.96
C GLU A 52 -11.55 0.97 -10.71
N ALA A 53 -11.94 1.08 -9.43
CA ALA A 53 -13.23 1.63 -9.05
C ALA A 53 -13.34 3.11 -9.48
N ALA A 54 -12.29 3.90 -9.28
CA ALA A 54 -12.21 5.27 -9.76
C ALA A 54 -12.39 5.33 -11.29
N ARG A 55 -11.71 4.46 -12.04
CA ARG A 55 -11.83 4.37 -13.50
C ARG A 55 -13.26 4.04 -13.94
N LYS A 56 -13.93 3.10 -13.26
CA LYS A 56 -15.33 2.71 -13.55
C LYS A 56 -16.33 3.81 -13.21
N ALA A 57 -16.01 4.65 -12.21
CA ALA A 57 -16.84 5.77 -11.77
C ALA A 57 -16.64 7.04 -12.60
N MET A 58 -15.62 7.09 -13.48
CA MET A 58 -15.41 8.24 -14.37
C MET A 58 -16.59 8.40 -15.33
N SER A 59 -17.02 9.65 -15.51
CA SER A 59 -18.04 9.99 -16.49
C SER A 59 -17.57 9.64 -17.91
N PRO A 60 -18.46 9.22 -18.83
CA PRO A 60 -18.12 9.12 -20.25
C PRO A 60 -17.70 10.47 -20.86
N ASP A 61 -18.08 11.59 -20.24
CA ASP A 61 -17.65 12.94 -20.61
C ASP A 61 -16.36 13.39 -19.91
N ALA A 62 -15.68 12.48 -19.19
CA ALA A 62 -14.45 12.82 -18.51
C ALA A 62 -13.37 13.25 -19.49
N ASP A 63 -12.59 14.25 -19.08
CA ASP A 63 -11.54 14.80 -19.92
C ASP A 63 -10.48 13.74 -20.25
N GLN A 64 -9.92 13.82 -21.46
CA GLN A 64 -8.91 12.87 -21.91
C GLN A 64 -7.65 12.93 -21.04
N GLU A 65 -7.36 14.10 -20.45
CA GLU A 65 -6.24 14.29 -19.53
C GLU A 65 -6.45 13.57 -18.19
N GLU A 66 -7.66 13.61 -17.64
CA GLU A 66 -8.00 12.89 -16.39
C GLU A 66 -7.88 11.38 -16.57
N THR A 67 -8.40 10.87 -17.70
CA THR A 67 -8.32 9.44 -18.03
C THR A 67 -6.87 8.99 -18.20
N LYS A 68 -6.05 9.80 -18.89
CA LYS A 68 -4.62 9.52 -19.07
C LYS A 68 -3.87 9.55 -17.74
N THR A 69 -4.15 10.53 -16.89
CA THR A 69 -3.55 10.66 -15.56
C THR A 69 -3.86 9.45 -14.70
N LEU A 70 -5.11 8.99 -14.71
CA LEU A 70 -5.51 7.81 -13.96
C LEU A 70 -4.81 6.54 -14.47
N ILE A 71 -4.69 6.36 -15.79
CA ILE A 71 -3.95 5.24 -16.38
C ILE A 71 -2.47 5.28 -16.00
N ASP A 72 -1.85 6.46 -15.98
CA ASP A 72 -0.45 6.61 -15.57
C ASP A 72 -0.26 6.32 -14.08
N ILE A 73 -1.23 6.68 -13.22
CA ILE A 73 -1.21 6.30 -11.80
C ILE A 73 -1.33 4.79 -11.64
N MET A 74 -2.21 4.13 -12.39
CA MET A 74 -2.34 2.67 -12.37
C MET A 74 -1.02 1.98 -12.77
N ARG A 75 -0.37 2.45 -13.85
CA ARG A 75 0.94 1.92 -14.27
C ARG A 75 2.02 2.08 -13.20
N LYS A 76 2.06 3.23 -12.53
CA LYS A 76 3.00 3.47 -11.42
C LYS A 76 2.72 2.55 -10.23
N ALA A 77 1.44 2.30 -9.93
CA ALA A 77 1.06 1.38 -8.87
C ALA A 77 1.51 -0.07 -9.19
N ASP A 78 1.37 -0.50 -10.45
CA ASP A 78 1.86 -1.81 -10.88
C ASP A 78 3.39 -1.93 -10.81
N SER A 79 4.12 -0.92 -11.28
CA SER A 79 5.59 -0.88 -11.16
C SER A 79 6.05 -0.94 -9.70
N LEU A 80 5.39 -0.16 -8.83
CA LEU A 80 5.71 -0.16 -7.40
C LEU A 80 5.42 -1.52 -6.76
N LYS A 81 4.36 -2.21 -7.18
CA LYS A 81 4.03 -3.56 -6.71
C LYS A 81 5.12 -4.56 -7.11
N GLU A 82 5.64 -4.47 -8.33
CA GLU A 82 6.75 -5.31 -8.80
C GLU A 82 8.03 -5.06 -7.98
N GLU A 83 8.41 -3.80 -7.78
CA GLU A 83 9.58 -3.43 -6.96
C GLU A 83 9.46 -3.94 -5.51
N VAL A 84 8.27 -3.83 -4.90
CA VAL A 84 8.03 -4.34 -3.53
C VAL A 84 8.14 -5.87 -3.48
N GLU A 85 7.64 -6.59 -4.49
CA GLU A 85 7.79 -8.05 -4.56
C GLU A 85 9.24 -8.49 -4.83
N GLU A 86 10.02 -7.70 -5.58
CA GLU A 86 11.46 -7.91 -5.74
C GLU A 86 12.20 -7.74 -4.42
N VAL A 87 11.99 -6.62 -3.71
CA VAL A 87 12.61 -6.35 -2.40
C VAL A 87 12.23 -7.44 -1.39
N LYS A 88 10.97 -7.88 -1.39
CA LYS A 88 10.51 -8.99 -0.55
C LYS A 88 11.27 -10.27 -0.86
N ARG A 89 11.41 -10.63 -2.14
CA ARG A 89 12.12 -11.83 -2.60
C ARG A 89 13.60 -11.78 -2.20
N ASP A 90 14.27 -10.66 -2.39
CA ASP A 90 15.66 -10.47 -2.01
C ASP A 90 15.85 -10.56 -0.50
N SER A 91 14.95 -9.95 0.28
CA SER A 91 14.99 -10.03 1.73
C SER A 91 14.82 -11.47 2.24
N LEU A 92 13.98 -12.27 1.58
CA LEU A 92 13.76 -13.68 1.91
C LEU A 92 14.94 -14.56 1.47
N ARG A 93 15.58 -14.24 0.34
CA ARG A 93 16.73 -14.98 -0.19
C ARG A 93 18.01 -14.79 0.64
N SER A 94 18.21 -13.58 1.18
CA SER A 94 19.30 -13.31 2.13
C SER A 94 19.21 -14.16 3.42
N ARG A 95 18.01 -14.67 3.72
CA ARG A 95 17.70 -15.41 4.96
C ARG A 95 17.88 -16.93 4.84
N THR A 96 17.93 -17.46 3.62
CA THR A 96 18.20 -18.89 3.34
C THR A 96 19.67 -19.18 3.07
N SER A 97 20.51 -18.13 3.04
CA SER A 97 21.96 -18.24 2.80
C SER A 97 22.80 -18.03 4.08
N GLU A 98 22.14 -17.85 5.23
CA GLU A 98 22.69 -17.90 6.59
C GLU A 98 22.28 -19.23 7.26
#